data_AF-A0A968HQE4-F1
#
_entry.id   AF-A0A968HQE4-F1
#
_cell.length_a   1.000
_cell.length_b   1.000
_cell.length_c   1.000
_cell.angle_alpha   90.00
_cell.angle_beta   90.00
_cell.angle_gamma   90.00
#
_symmetry.space_group_name_H-M   'P 1'
#
loop_
_entity.id
_entity.type
_entity.pdbx_description
1 polymer ?
#
loop_
_entity_poly.entity_id
_entity_poly.type
_entity_poly.pdbx_seq_one_letter_code
_entity_poly.pdbx_strand_id
1 'polypeptide(L)'
;MNGWQLAALGGLCLPVLAWLWVEWRYQERQRAALTLDQGVWRFKHFEPLFYQVEVEFAAINDHPRQDVFLTEVRPELSLLSQASLEQVTYQLKVRSRHEGVVSRVDGYWESFIVKGNRRTHLDVILEIRGQPLDALESAWLRLHYVTYGPEGRQEQVRHCIIPLQFPETQRRALWRPTTDADVLPIRTHLLTVSDTFPELIQRYVQEHAQPGDILTIAETPVAIMQGRWRHPTDVRPGWLAKRLCHYFLPMSSLATACGLQVLIDESGAWRVGVAFLVGAIAKGIFRIPGVFYRLAGEQARLIDDVTGTLPPYDQFIVLGPKDPQGVVEEIRQETGLEAAIVDVNDLKRVKVLAATTGVSEELLNQALLLNPAGNAAEQTPIVLIRPNATE
;
A
#
# COMPACT_ATOMS: atom_id res chain seq x y z
N MET A 1 -11.36 47.05 22.01
CA MET A 1 -11.25 45.66 22.48
C MET A 1 -10.89 45.69 23.95
N ASN A 2 -11.81 45.27 24.82
CA ASN A 2 -11.60 45.31 26.26
C ASN A 2 -10.59 44.23 26.68
N GLY A 3 -9.79 44.47 27.73
CA GLY A 3 -8.74 43.54 28.20
C GLY A 3 -9.21 42.11 28.47
N TRP A 4 -10.51 41.90 28.72
CA TRP A 4 -11.15 40.59 28.84
C TRP A 4 -11.24 39.81 27.52
N GLN A 5 -11.40 40.49 26.37
CA GLN A 5 -11.39 39.83 25.05
C GLN A 5 -9.98 39.40 24.65
N LEU A 6 -8.95 40.20 25.00
CA LEU A 6 -7.54 39.83 24.82
C LEU A 6 -7.10 38.70 25.76
N ALA A 7 -7.60 38.68 27.01
CA ALA A 7 -7.36 37.58 27.95
C ALA A 7 -8.10 36.29 27.56
N ALA A 8 -9.31 36.37 27.01
CA ALA A 8 -10.04 35.21 26.49
C ALA A 8 -9.38 34.62 25.21
N LEU A 9 -8.86 35.48 24.33
CA LEU A 9 -8.03 35.07 23.19
C LEU A 9 -6.71 34.43 23.64
N GLY A 10 -6.02 35.03 24.63
CA GLY A 10 -4.79 34.48 25.20
C GLY A 10 -4.99 33.16 25.96
N GLY A 11 -6.14 32.98 26.62
CA GLY A 11 -6.53 31.77 27.33
C GLY A 11 -6.85 30.58 26.42
N LEU A 12 -7.32 30.84 25.19
CA LEU A 12 -7.52 29.82 24.15
C LEU A 12 -6.21 29.47 23.41
N CYS A 13 -5.23 30.38 23.34
CA CYS A 13 -3.94 30.11 22.69
C CYS A 13 -3.06 29.12 23.47
N LEU A 14 -3.08 29.14 24.80
CA LEU A 14 -2.26 28.25 25.64
C LEU A 14 -2.54 26.75 25.46
N PRO A 15 -3.79 26.26 25.46
CA PRO A 15 -4.06 24.85 25.21
C PRO A 15 -3.74 24.44 23.76
N VAL A 16 -3.89 25.35 22.80
CA VAL A 16 -3.49 25.11 21.40
C VAL A 16 -1.97 25.01 21.28
N LEU A 17 -1.21 25.89 21.92
CA LEU A 17 0.26 25.84 21.94
C LEU A 17 0.78 24.62 22.71
N ALA A 18 0.14 24.25 23.82
CA ALA A 18 0.47 23.03 24.56
C ALA A 18 0.18 21.77 23.72
N TRP A 19 -0.94 21.75 23.00
CA TRP A 19 -1.26 20.68 22.05
C TRP A 19 -0.26 20.63 20.89
N LEU A 20 0.10 21.77 20.30
CA LEU A 20 1.11 21.87 19.23
C LEU A 20 2.49 21.38 19.69
N TRP A 21 2.87 21.66 20.94
CA TRP A 21 4.12 21.16 21.52
C TRP A 21 4.09 19.65 21.76
N VAL A 22 2.97 19.10 22.25
CA VAL A 22 2.78 17.66 22.41
C VAL A 22 2.83 16.96 21.05
N GLU A 23 2.18 17.51 20.03
CA GLU A 23 2.15 16.98 18.67
C GLU A 23 3.54 17.02 18.02
N TRP A 24 4.25 18.15 18.13
CA TRP A 24 5.61 18.27 17.61
C TRP A 24 6.55 17.22 18.25
N ARG A 25 6.45 17.04 19.59
CA ARG A 25 7.21 16.00 20.28
C ARG A 25 6.77 14.59 19.94
N TYR A 26 5.48 14.36 19.66
CA TYR A 26 4.97 13.06 19.23
C TYR A 26 5.52 12.69 17.85
N GLN A 27 5.53 13.64 16.90
CA GLN A 27 6.06 13.42 15.55
C GLN A 27 7.58 13.26 15.53
N GLU A 28 8.34 14.01 16.34
CA GLU A 28 9.79 13.80 16.46
C GLU A 28 10.14 12.44 17.06
N ARG A 29 9.37 11.96 18.06
CA ARG A 29 9.62 10.66 18.70
C ARG A 29 9.31 9.46 17.81
N GLN A 30 8.29 9.56 16.94
CA GLN A 30 7.99 8.48 15.99
C GLN A 30 9.03 8.35 14.87
N ARG A 31 9.84 9.38 14.60
CA ARG A 31 10.88 9.36 13.56
C ARG A 31 12.15 8.61 13.97
N ALA A 32 12.35 8.33 15.26
CA ALA A 32 13.57 7.72 15.81
C ALA A 32 13.46 6.19 15.91
N ALA A 33 13.03 5.52 14.85
CA ALA A 33 12.93 4.06 14.82
C ALA A 33 13.89 3.46 13.79
N LEU A 34 14.60 2.41 14.18
CA LEU A 34 15.22 1.51 13.22
C LEU A 34 14.09 0.79 12.47
N THR A 35 14.15 0.80 11.15
CA THR A 35 13.13 0.18 10.30
C THR A 35 13.77 -0.82 9.35
N LEU A 36 13.03 -1.86 8.98
CA LEU A 36 13.39 -2.70 7.84
C LEU A 36 12.82 -2.10 6.56
N ASP A 37 13.51 -2.21 5.43
CA ASP A 37 12.95 -1.91 4.11
C ASP A 37 11.90 -2.95 3.69
N GLN A 38 11.43 -2.89 2.44
CA GLN A 38 10.36 -3.78 1.95
C GLN A 38 10.81 -5.24 1.73
N GLY A 39 12.12 -5.50 1.76
CA GLY A 39 12.68 -6.78 1.37
C GLY A 39 12.75 -6.95 -0.15
N VAL A 40 13.90 -7.42 -0.65
CA VAL A 40 14.10 -7.81 -2.05
C VAL A 40 14.14 -9.32 -2.12
N TRP A 41 13.19 -9.92 -2.82
CA TRP A 41 13.08 -11.37 -2.95
C TRP A 41 13.57 -11.86 -4.31
N ARG A 42 14.13 -13.08 -4.33
CA ARG A 42 14.57 -13.77 -5.56
C ARG A 42 14.35 -15.27 -5.43
N PHE A 43 13.81 -15.88 -6.48
CA PHE A 43 13.79 -17.34 -6.58
C PHE A 43 15.19 -17.87 -6.86
N LYS A 44 15.64 -18.82 -6.04
CA LYS A 44 16.81 -19.68 -6.32
C LYS A 44 16.39 -20.95 -7.03
N HIS A 45 15.25 -21.49 -6.63
CA HIS A 45 14.60 -22.65 -7.24
C HIS A 45 13.11 -22.38 -7.37
N PHE A 46 12.54 -22.75 -8.53
CA PHE A 46 11.12 -22.62 -8.82
C PHE A 46 10.66 -23.84 -9.62
N GLU A 47 10.58 -24.98 -8.93
CA GLU A 47 10.33 -26.31 -9.50
C GLU A 47 8.98 -26.86 -8.99
N PRO A 48 8.31 -27.79 -9.70
CA PRO A 48 6.96 -28.26 -9.35
C PRO A 48 6.78 -28.82 -7.93
N LEU A 49 7.87 -29.25 -7.29
CA LEU A 49 7.89 -29.87 -5.96
C LEU A 49 8.67 -29.05 -4.92
N PHE A 50 9.37 -28.00 -5.35
CA PHE A 50 10.28 -27.26 -4.49
C PHE A 50 10.44 -25.82 -4.95
N TYR A 51 10.07 -24.88 -4.07
CA TYR A 51 10.41 -23.47 -4.20
C TYR A 51 11.45 -23.09 -3.17
N GLN A 52 12.45 -22.31 -3.59
CA GLN A 52 13.37 -21.65 -2.68
C GLN A 52 13.43 -20.17 -3.01
N VAL A 53 13.04 -19.34 -2.05
CA VAL A 53 13.06 -17.89 -2.14
C VAL A 53 14.06 -17.35 -1.11
N GLU A 54 14.94 -16.48 -1.55
CA GLU A 54 15.81 -15.69 -0.67
C GLU A 54 15.28 -14.27 -0.64
N VAL A 55 15.03 -13.74 0.56
CA VAL A 55 14.54 -12.38 0.80
C VAL A 55 15.59 -11.62 1.60
N GLU A 56 16.18 -10.60 1.01
CA GLU A 56 17.15 -9.72 1.67
C GLU A 56 16.44 -8.48 2.21
N PHE A 57 16.67 -8.14 3.48
CA PHE A 57 16.18 -6.92 4.11
C PHE A 57 17.35 -6.04 4.56
N ALA A 58 17.19 -4.72 4.42
CA ALA A 58 18.05 -3.74 5.07
C ALA A 58 17.38 -3.18 6.32
N ALA A 59 18.03 -3.33 7.48
CA ALA A 59 17.73 -2.62 8.72
C ALA A 59 18.43 -1.26 8.70
N ILE A 60 17.65 -0.18 8.67
CA ILE A 60 18.11 1.19 8.50
C ILE A 60 17.84 1.95 9.81
N ASN A 61 18.90 2.56 10.38
CA ASN A 61 18.78 3.49 11.49
C ASN A 61 18.93 4.92 10.98
N ASP A 62 17.80 5.59 10.75
CA ASP A 62 17.75 6.99 10.29
C ASP A 62 18.03 8.00 11.41
N HIS A 63 18.21 7.55 12.66
CA HIS A 63 18.53 8.46 13.75
C HIS A 63 19.99 8.93 13.64
N PRO A 64 20.28 10.24 13.70
CA PRO A 64 21.61 10.76 13.35
C PRO A 64 22.70 10.46 14.39
N ARG A 65 22.34 10.15 15.64
CA ARG A 65 23.29 10.08 16.77
C ARG A 65 23.07 8.94 17.76
N GLN A 66 21.97 8.21 17.64
CA GLN A 66 21.58 7.21 18.63
C GLN A 66 21.73 5.86 17.98
N ASP A 67 22.39 4.98 18.71
CA ASP A 67 22.53 3.60 18.34
C ASP A 67 21.26 2.86 18.78
N VAL A 68 20.76 1.99 17.91
CA VAL A 68 19.58 1.18 18.16
C VAL A 68 19.97 -0.28 18.01
N PHE A 69 19.57 -1.10 18.98
CA PHE A 69 19.84 -2.52 18.97
C PHE A 69 18.71 -3.24 18.23
N LEU A 70 19.07 -4.11 17.30
CA LEU A 70 18.16 -5.08 16.69
C LEU A 70 18.32 -6.40 17.44
N THR A 71 17.50 -6.59 18.48
CA THR A 71 17.73 -7.62 19.50
C THR A 71 17.10 -8.96 19.15
N GLU A 72 15.99 -8.96 18.42
CA GLU A 72 15.26 -10.16 18.01
C GLU A 72 14.79 -9.99 16.57
N VAL A 73 14.88 -11.05 15.78
CA VAL A 73 14.29 -11.16 14.43
C VAL A 73 13.68 -12.55 14.29
N ARG A 74 12.39 -12.63 13.95
CA ARG A 74 11.64 -13.87 13.83
C ARG A 74 10.73 -13.82 12.59
N PRO A 75 10.96 -14.69 11.59
CA PRO A 75 10.10 -14.77 10.42
C PRO A 75 8.90 -15.66 10.72
N GLU A 76 7.76 -15.30 10.17
CA GLU A 76 6.52 -16.04 10.19
C GLU A 76 5.93 -16.03 8.78
N LEU A 77 5.33 -17.14 8.34
CA LEU A 77 4.82 -17.27 6.98
C LEU A 77 3.35 -17.68 6.97
N SER A 78 2.57 -17.00 6.14
CA SER A 78 1.29 -17.52 5.62
C SER A 78 1.43 -17.82 4.14
N LEU A 79 1.06 -19.03 3.73
CA LEU A 79 0.88 -19.38 2.33
C LEU A 79 -0.59 -19.21 1.96
N LEU A 80 -0.85 -18.53 0.84
CA LEU A 80 -2.18 -18.37 0.27
C LEU A 80 -2.28 -19.25 -0.98
N SER A 81 -3.39 -19.98 -1.11
CA SER A 81 -3.61 -20.94 -2.18
C SER A 81 -5.10 -21.15 -2.44
N GLN A 82 -5.42 -21.48 -3.69
CA GLN A 82 -6.74 -21.95 -4.10
C GLN A 82 -6.97 -23.45 -3.79
N ALA A 83 -5.91 -24.18 -3.41
CA ALA A 83 -5.97 -25.59 -3.09
C ALA A 83 -5.59 -25.86 -1.62
N SER A 84 -5.85 -27.08 -1.16
CA SER A 84 -5.45 -27.52 0.17
C SER A 84 -3.92 -27.51 0.32
N LEU A 85 -3.46 -27.00 1.47
CA LEU A 85 -2.05 -26.95 1.86
C LEU A 85 -1.60 -28.15 2.71
N GLU A 86 -2.45 -29.17 2.92
CA GLU A 86 -2.17 -30.30 3.81
C GLU A 86 -0.86 -31.03 3.50
N GLN A 87 -0.48 -31.09 2.22
CA GLN A 87 0.74 -31.75 1.75
C GLN A 87 1.89 -30.76 1.46
N VAL A 88 1.68 -29.47 1.76
CA VAL A 88 2.67 -28.42 1.57
C VAL A 88 3.34 -28.10 2.91
N THR A 89 4.66 -28.19 2.93
CA THR A 89 5.48 -27.87 4.10
C THR A 89 6.45 -26.75 3.76
N TYR A 90 6.84 -25.97 4.76
CA TYR A 90 7.84 -24.93 4.57
C TYR A 90 8.86 -24.91 5.70
N GLN A 91 10.03 -24.35 5.41
CA GLN A 91 11.06 -24.02 6.39
C GLN A 91 11.53 -22.59 6.19
N LEU A 92 11.74 -21.88 7.29
CA LEU A 92 12.29 -20.53 7.32
C LEU A 92 13.64 -20.56 8.01
N LYS A 93 14.64 -19.88 7.42
CA LYS A 93 15.96 -19.70 8.01
C LYS A 93 16.31 -18.21 7.95
N VAL A 94 16.71 -17.63 9.08
CA VAL A 94 17.24 -16.26 9.11
C VAL A 94 18.76 -16.31 9.10
N ARG A 95 19.39 -15.43 8.33
CA ARG A 95 20.83 -15.18 8.39
C ARG A 95 21.09 -13.71 8.60
N SER A 96 21.84 -13.37 9.65
CA SER A 96 22.38 -12.03 9.83
C SER A 96 23.45 -11.74 8.77
N ARG A 97 23.47 -10.52 8.23
CA ARG A 97 24.54 -10.00 7.37
C ARG A 97 25.18 -8.77 8.03
N HIS A 98 25.40 -8.89 9.33
CA HIS A 98 26.08 -7.89 10.15
C HIS A 98 27.55 -7.78 9.75
N GLU A 99 28.05 -6.55 9.67
CA GLU A 99 29.45 -6.30 9.32
C GLU A 99 30.38 -6.94 10.36
N GLY A 100 31.28 -7.81 9.89
CA GLY A 100 32.28 -8.47 10.75
C GLY A 100 31.74 -9.59 11.65
N VAL A 101 30.46 -9.96 11.54
CA VAL A 101 29.84 -11.03 12.34
C VAL A 101 29.36 -12.15 11.42
N VAL A 102 29.82 -13.37 11.68
CA VAL A 102 29.38 -14.56 10.94
C VAL A 102 28.05 -15.03 11.50
N SER A 103 27.05 -15.20 10.61
CA SER A 103 25.75 -15.71 11.04
C SER A 103 25.85 -17.11 11.61
N ARG A 104 25.11 -17.36 12.69
CA ARG A 104 25.19 -18.63 13.40
C ARG A 104 24.45 -19.73 12.66
N VAL A 105 25.05 -20.92 12.65
CA VAL A 105 24.51 -22.11 11.96
C VAL A 105 23.28 -22.69 12.64
N ASP A 106 23.05 -22.37 13.92
CA ASP A 106 21.89 -22.82 14.70
C ASP A 106 20.64 -21.96 14.47
N GLY A 107 20.73 -20.93 13.63
CA GLY A 107 19.62 -20.01 13.34
C GLY A 107 19.30 -19.02 14.46
N TYR A 108 20.13 -18.95 15.51
CA TYR A 108 19.97 -17.95 16.56
C TYR A 108 20.30 -16.55 16.04
N TRP A 109 19.39 -15.61 16.27
CA TRP A 109 19.62 -14.20 15.99
C TRP A 109 20.49 -13.56 17.08
N GLU A 110 21.69 -13.14 16.73
CA GLU A 110 22.56 -12.38 17.62
C GLU A 110 22.17 -10.90 17.63
N SER A 111 21.97 -10.34 18.82
CA SER A 111 21.66 -8.92 18.99
C SER A 111 22.75 -8.05 18.37
N PHE A 112 22.36 -7.07 17.56
CA PHE A 112 23.32 -6.23 16.84
C PHE A 112 23.02 -4.74 17.00
N ILE A 113 24.07 -3.94 17.14
CA ILE A 113 23.99 -2.49 17.27
C ILE A 113 24.04 -1.86 15.87
N VAL A 114 22.95 -1.23 15.45
CA VAL A 114 22.94 -0.41 14.24
C VAL A 114 23.20 1.03 14.64
N LYS A 115 24.39 1.52 14.31
CA LYS A 115 24.80 2.89 14.60
C LYS A 115 23.91 3.91 13.89
N GLY A 116 23.85 5.12 14.43
CA GLY A 116 23.12 6.21 13.80
C GLY A 116 23.56 6.49 12.35
N ASN A 117 22.60 6.72 11.44
CA ASN A 117 22.80 6.86 9.99
C ASN A 117 23.53 5.67 9.33
N ARG A 118 23.45 4.48 9.92
CA ARG A 118 24.00 3.25 9.34
C ARG A 118 22.88 2.26 9.08
N ARG A 119 23.22 1.24 8.30
CA ARG A 119 22.35 0.11 7.99
C ARG A 119 23.08 -1.21 8.21
N THR A 120 22.33 -2.26 8.44
CA THR A 120 22.80 -3.65 8.39
C THR A 120 21.84 -4.47 7.56
N HIS A 121 22.28 -5.61 7.04
CA HIS A 121 21.45 -6.48 6.22
C HIS A 121 21.11 -7.79 6.98
N LEU A 122 20.08 -8.48 6.52
CA LEU A 122 19.73 -9.84 6.91
C LEU A 122 18.99 -10.54 5.77
N ASP A 123 19.09 -11.86 5.72
CA ASP A 123 18.37 -12.68 4.76
C ASP A 123 17.36 -13.57 5.48
N VAL A 124 16.21 -13.78 4.84
CA VAL A 124 15.28 -14.86 5.15
C VAL A 124 15.24 -15.81 3.97
N ILE A 125 15.55 -17.08 4.21
CA ILE A 125 15.41 -18.14 3.21
C ILE A 125 14.14 -18.91 3.52
N LEU A 126 13.26 -18.92 2.53
CA LEU A 126 12.03 -19.68 2.50
C LEU A 126 12.21 -20.89 1.57
N GLU A 127 12.09 -22.08 2.14
CA GLU A 127 12.01 -23.33 1.39
C GLU A 127 10.59 -23.88 1.49
N ILE A 128 9.90 -24.10 0.37
CA ILE A 128 8.56 -24.69 0.31
C ILE A 128 8.65 -26.01 -0.46
N ARG A 129 8.10 -27.09 0.09
CA ARG A 129 8.13 -28.45 -0.48
C ARG A 129 6.76 -29.08 -0.43
N GLY A 130 6.41 -29.87 -1.44
CA GLY A 130 5.17 -30.64 -1.46
C GLY A 130 4.39 -30.47 -2.76
N GLN A 131 3.09 -30.76 -2.72
CA GLN A 131 2.14 -30.53 -3.81
C GLN A 131 0.78 -30.13 -3.23
N PRO A 132 -0.05 -29.37 -3.98
CA PRO A 132 0.26 -28.71 -5.26
C PRO A 132 0.91 -27.33 -5.05
N LEU A 133 2.15 -27.13 -5.53
CA LEU A 133 2.82 -25.81 -5.42
C LEU A 133 2.34 -24.80 -6.48
N ASP A 134 1.89 -25.29 -7.63
CA ASP A 134 1.33 -24.50 -8.73
C ASP A 134 0.00 -23.81 -8.37
N ALA A 135 -0.66 -24.30 -7.32
CA ALA A 135 -1.86 -23.67 -6.75
C ALA A 135 -1.53 -22.59 -5.70
N LEU A 136 -0.26 -22.40 -5.31
CA LEU A 136 0.13 -21.32 -4.41
C LEU A 136 0.03 -19.98 -5.13
N GLU A 137 -0.69 -19.04 -4.54
CA GLU A 137 -0.88 -17.71 -5.10
C GLU A 137 0.19 -16.75 -4.61
N SER A 138 0.42 -16.72 -3.29
CA SER A 138 1.41 -15.86 -2.66
C SER A 138 1.92 -16.40 -1.33
N ALA A 139 3.10 -15.95 -0.96
CA ALA A 139 3.70 -16.11 0.35
C ALA A 139 3.70 -14.75 1.06
N TRP A 140 3.01 -14.67 2.20
CA TRP A 140 3.05 -13.52 3.08
C TRP A 140 4.03 -13.76 4.21
N LEU A 141 5.24 -13.22 4.06
CA LEU A 141 6.30 -13.26 5.05
C LEU A 141 6.17 -12.07 6.01
N ARG A 142 5.94 -12.35 7.28
CA ARG A 142 5.94 -11.38 8.38
C ARG A 142 7.25 -11.52 9.14
N LEU A 143 8.09 -10.51 9.08
CA LEU A 143 9.34 -10.46 9.82
C LEU A 143 9.11 -9.63 11.08
N HIS A 144 8.90 -10.32 12.20
CA HIS A 144 8.79 -9.70 13.52
C HIS A 144 10.19 -9.32 13.99
N TYR A 145 10.38 -8.07 14.41
CA TYR A 145 11.65 -7.63 14.93
C TYR A 145 11.47 -6.71 16.14
N VAL A 146 12.47 -6.77 17.02
CA VAL A 146 12.50 -5.98 18.24
C VAL A 146 13.65 -5.01 18.17
N THR A 147 13.31 -3.73 18.30
CA THR A 147 14.28 -2.65 18.46
C THR A 147 14.38 -2.28 19.93
N TYR A 148 15.59 -2.05 20.40
CA TYR A 148 15.85 -1.61 21.77
C TYR A 148 16.79 -0.41 21.75
N GLY A 149 16.38 0.68 22.40
CA GLY A 149 17.12 1.93 22.40
C GLY A 149 16.55 2.94 23.39
N PRO A 150 16.81 4.24 23.19
CA PRO A 150 16.35 5.31 24.09
C PRO A 150 14.83 5.36 24.30
N GLU A 151 14.06 4.93 23.30
CA GLU A 151 12.60 4.83 23.36
C GLU A 151 12.10 3.50 23.97
N GLY A 152 13.00 2.71 24.56
CA GLY A 152 12.71 1.41 25.17
C GLY A 152 12.67 0.27 24.17
N ARG A 153 11.94 -0.79 24.55
CA ARG A 153 11.70 -1.98 23.70
C ARG A 153 10.49 -1.73 22.82
N GLN A 154 10.66 -1.84 21.50
CA GLN A 154 9.57 -1.73 20.53
C GLN A 154 9.53 -2.97 19.67
N GLU A 155 8.33 -3.53 19.53
CA GLU A 155 8.06 -4.64 18.63
C GLU A 155 7.39 -4.10 17.37
N GLN A 156 7.88 -4.58 16.23
CA GLN A 156 7.50 -4.10 14.91
C GLN A 156 7.43 -5.32 13.97
N VAL A 157 6.61 -5.18 12.93
CA VAL A 157 6.49 -6.19 11.89
C VAL A 157 6.85 -5.56 10.56
N ARG A 158 7.67 -6.24 9.77
CA ARG A 158 7.84 -5.94 8.35
C ARG A 158 7.10 -7.00 7.55
N HIS A 159 6.15 -6.57 6.75
CA HIS A 159 5.40 -7.44 5.85
C HIS A 159 6.07 -7.44 4.47
N CYS A 160 6.32 -8.63 3.93
CA CYS A 160 6.80 -8.86 2.57
C CYS A 160 5.85 -9.84 1.89
N ILE A 161 5.27 -9.43 0.76
CA ILE A 161 4.36 -10.25 -0.03
C ILE A 161 5.14 -10.73 -1.25
N ILE A 162 5.16 -12.03 -1.47
CA ILE A 162 5.90 -12.67 -2.56
C ILE A 162 4.86 -13.37 -3.46
N PRO A 163 4.68 -12.94 -4.72
CA PRO A 163 3.83 -13.65 -5.66
C PRO A 163 4.46 -15.00 -6.01
N LEU A 164 3.67 -16.07 -5.95
CA LEU A 164 4.08 -17.43 -6.28
C LEU A 164 3.45 -17.94 -7.58
N GLN A 165 2.42 -17.25 -8.08
CA GLN A 165 1.78 -17.55 -9.35
C GLN A 165 2.01 -16.44 -10.36
N PHE A 166 2.48 -16.81 -11.55
CA PHE A 166 2.67 -15.87 -12.66
C PHE A 166 1.91 -16.39 -13.88
N PRO A 167 0.81 -15.74 -14.30
CA PRO A 167 0.08 -16.18 -15.48
C PRO A 167 0.98 -16.05 -16.72
N GLU A 168 0.93 -17.06 -17.60
CA GLU A 168 1.43 -16.91 -18.96
C GLU A 168 0.61 -15.84 -19.69
N THR A 169 1.23 -15.11 -20.62
CA THR A 169 0.50 -14.20 -21.50
C THR A 169 -0.66 -14.94 -22.16
N GLN A 170 -1.85 -14.34 -22.16
CA GLN A 170 -3.05 -14.98 -22.67
C GLN A 170 -2.88 -15.24 -24.18
N ARG A 171 -2.59 -16.48 -24.56
CA ARG A 171 -2.39 -16.87 -25.97
C ARG A 171 -3.54 -16.49 -26.90
N ARG A 172 -4.74 -16.25 -26.35
CA ARG A 172 -5.90 -15.72 -27.06
C ARG A 172 -6.61 -14.66 -26.21
N ALA A 173 -6.27 -13.40 -26.46
CA ALA A 173 -6.93 -12.25 -25.84
C ALA A 173 -8.42 -12.21 -26.20
N LEU A 174 -9.29 -12.25 -25.19
CA LEU A 174 -10.74 -12.15 -25.35
C LEU A 174 -11.18 -10.69 -25.16
N TRP A 175 -11.12 -9.92 -26.23
CA TRP A 175 -11.66 -8.56 -26.27
C TRP A 175 -13.18 -8.57 -26.10
N ARG A 176 -13.68 -7.68 -25.26
CA ARG A 176 -15.10 -7.51 -24.95
C ARG A 176 -15.57 -6.19 -25.56
N PRO A 177 -16.56 -6.21 -26.46
CA PRO A 177 -17.08 -4.97 -27.04
C PRO A 177 -17.88 -4.19 -26.01
N THR A 178 -17.73 -2.88 -26.05
CA THR A 178 -18.55 -1.87 -25.36
C THR A 178 -19.15 -0.93 -26.41
N THR A 179 -19.89 0.10 -25.98
CA THR A 179 -20.55 1.04 -26.90
C THR A 179 -19.55 1.71 -27.85
N ASP A 180 -18.43 2.20 -27.30
CA ASP A 180 -17.52 3.11 -28.01
C ASP A 180 -16.06 2.58 -28.07
N ALA A 181 -15.82 1.37 -27.54
CA ALA A 181 -14.51 0.73 -27.52
C ALA A 181 -14.60 -0.80 -27.34
N ASP A 182 -13.54 -1.51 -27.70
CA ASP A 182 -13.28 -2.86 -27.22
C ASP A 182 -12.39 -2.81 -25.96
N VAL A 183 -12.66 -3.65 -24.96
CA VAL A 183 -11.86 -3.72 -23.73
C VAL A 183 -11.27 -5.11 -23.50
N LEU A 184 -10.02 -5.15 -23.02
CA LEU A 184 -9.31 -6.38 -22.70
C LEU A 184 -8.75 -6.31 -21.27
N PRO A 185 -9.35 -7.03 -20.31
CA PRO A 185 -8.78 -7.22 -18.98
C PRO A 185 -7.55 -8.12 -19.03
N ILE A 186 -6.45 -7.62 -18.46
CA ILE A 186 -5.14 -8.28 -18.47
C ILE A 186 -4.89 -8.88 -17.10
N ARG A 187 -4.81 -10.22 -17.03
CA ARG A 187 -4.53 -10.93 -15.78
C ARG A 187 -3.04 -10.84 -15.46
N THR A 188 -2.71 -10.40 -14.26
CA THR A 188 -1.33 -10.31 -13.77
C THR A 188 -1.11 -11.30 -12.63
N HIS A 189 0.13 -11.42 -12.16
CA HIS A 189 0.38 -11.93 -10.82
C HIS A 189 -0.12 -10.91 -9.77
N LEU A 190 -0.12 -11.29 -8.49
CA LEU A 190 -0.40 -10.36 -7.40
C LEU A 190 0.68 -9.27 -7.37
N LEU A 191 0.30 -8.03 -7.74
CA LEU A 191 1.24 -6.91 -7.78
C LEU A 191 1.73 -6.54 -6.37
N THR A 192 3.00 -6.18 -6.28
CA THR A 192 3.72 -5.89 -5.05
C THR A 192 4.62 -4.67 -5.21
N VAL A 193 5.25 -4.25 -4.12
CA VAL A 193 6.26 -3.18 -4.09
C VAL A 193 7.53 -3.49 -4.89
N SER A 194 7.72 -4.73 -5.32
CA SER A 194 8.86 -5.13 -6.15
C SER A 194 8.59 -4.92 -7.65
N ASP A 195 7.35 -4.63 -8.02
CA ASP A 195 6.95 -4.52 -9.43
C ASP A 195 7.11 -3.09 -9.96
N THR A 196 7.50 -3.00 -11.22
CA THR A 196 7.63 -1.74 -11.95
C THR A 196 6.74 -1.75 -13.18
N PHE A 197 6.22 -0.58 -13.56
CA PHE A 197 5.42 -0.43 -14.79
C PHE A 197 6.11 -0.97 -16.05
N PRO A 198 7.40 -0.68 -16.32
CA PRO A 198 8.02 -1.17 -17.55
C PRO A 198 8.05 -2.71 -17.60
N GLU A 199 8.36 -3.37 -16.49
CA GLU A 199 8.37 -4.84 -16.41
C GLU A 199 6.97 -5.44 -16.55
N LEU A 200 5.95 -4.83 -15.91
CA LEU A 200 4.56 -5.30 -16.02
C LEU A 200 4.03 -5.17 -17.44
N ILE A 201 4.31 -4.06 -18.11
CA ILE A 201 3.87 -3.82 -19.48
C ILE A 201 4.55 -4.80 -20.42
N GLN A 202 5.88 -4.91 -20.33
CA GLN A 202 6.64 -5.85 -21.15
C GLN A 202 6.11 -7.28 -21.00
N ARG A 203 5.77 -7.67 -19.77
CA ARG A 203 5.33 -9.03 -19.45
C ARG A 203 3.90 -9.32 -19.86
N TYR A 204 2.96 -8.39 -19.67
CA TYR A 204 1.53 -8.69 -19.74
C TYR A 204 0.76 -7.90 -20.80
N VAL A 205 1.29 -6.76 -21.26
CA VAL A 205 0.54 -5.79 -22.08
C VAL A 205 1.05 -5.75 -23.51
N GLN A 206 2.38 -5.83 -23.70
CA GLN A 206 3.03 -5.56 -24.98
C GLN A 206 2.55 -6.44 -26.14
N GLU A 207 2.19 -7.69 -25.89
CA GLU A 207 1.68 -8.62 -26.93
C GLU A 207 0.25 -8.30 -27.40
N HIS A 208 -0.48 -7.46 -26.66
CA HIS A 208 -1.89 -7.16 -26.90
C HIS A 208 -2.15 -5.73 -27.35
N ALA A 209 -1.27 -4.81 -26.92
CA ALA A 209 -1.40 -3.38 -27.19
C ALA A 209 -1.05 -2.99 -28.62
N GLN A 210 -1.73 -1.96 -29.12
CA GLN A 210 -1.50 -1.34 -30.42
C GLN A 210 -1.48 0.19 -30.29
N PRO A 211 -0.86 0.91 -31.24
CA PRO A 211 -0.93 2.37 -31.25
C PRO A 211 -2.38 2.87 -31.24
N GLY A 212 -2.69 3.79 -30.33
CA GLY A 212 -4.05 4.31 -30.13
C GLY A 212 -4.85 3.60 -29.02
N ASP A 213 -4.37 2.48 -28.50
CA ASP A 213 -4.94 1.88 -27.29
C ASP A 213 -4.65 2.76 -26.07
N ILE A 214 -5.54 2.69 -25.08
CA ILE A 214 -5.41 3.34 -23.78
C ILE A 214 -5.20 2.24 -22.72
N LEU A 215 -4.10 2.33 -21.98
CA LEU A 215 -3.82 1.47 -20.83
C LEU A 215 -4.46 2.05 -19.58
N THR A 216 -5.44 1.35 -19.02
CA THR A 216 -6.01 1.71 -17.71
C THR A 216 -5.53 0.77 -16.64
N ILE A 217 -5.24 1.30 -15.46
CA ILE A 217 -4.90 0.52 -14.26
C ILE A 217 -5.73 0.99 -13.07
N ALA A 218 -6.19 0.02 -12.27
CA ALA A 218 -6.93 0.32 -11.05
C ALA A 218 -6.06 1.07 -10.02
N GLU A 219 -6.69 1.97 -9.25
CA GLU A 219 -6.06 2.78 -8.20
C GLU A 219 -5.27 1.95 -7.18
N THR A 220 -5.92 0.93 -6.61
CA THR A 220 -5.40 0.14 -5.49
C THR A 220 -4.09 -0.60 -5.83
N PRO A 221 -3.96 -1.33 -6.96
CA PRO A 221 -2.70 -1.92 -7.36
C PRO A 221 -1.55 -0.92 -7.52
N VAL A 222 -1.80 0.29 -8.03
CA VAL A 222 -0.77 1.34 -8.11
C VAL A 222 -0.30 1.74 -6.71
N ALA A 223 -1.23 1.94 -5.77
CA ALA A 223 -0.88 2.22 -4.38
C ALA A 223 -0.09 1.07 -3.73
N ILE A 224 -0.44 -0.18 -4.04
CA ILE A 224 0.26 -1.37 -3.57
C ILE A 224 1.71 -1.38 -4.05
N MET A 225 1.94 -1.16 -5.35
CA MET A 225 3.28 -1.06 -5.95
C MET A 225 4.10 0.08 -5.34
N GLN A 226 3.46 1.18 -4.96
CA GLN A 226 4.10 2.30 -4.27
C GLN A 226 4.34 2.06 -2.76
N GLY A 227 3.95 0.90 -2.22
CA GLY A 227 4.11 0.59 -0.79
C GLY A 227 3.17 1.38 0.11
N ARG A 228 2.04 1.88 -0.43
CA ARG A 228 1.07 2.72 0.27
C ARG A 228 -0.02 1.88 0.94
N TRP A 229 0.40 0.98 1.81
CA TRP A 229 -0.47 0.11 2.58
C TRP A 229 0.11 -0.11 3.98
N ARG A 230 -0.75 -0.28 4.98
CA ARG A 230 -0.35 -0.45 6.39
C ARG A 230 -1.21 -1.49 7.07
N HIS A 231 -0.57 -2.44 7.75
CA HIS A 231 -1.30 -3.41 8.55
C HIS A 231 -1.81 -2.73 9.83
N PRO A 232 -3.03 -3.02 10.31
CA PRO A 232 -3.56 -2.42 11.53
C PRO A 232 -2.66 -2.58 12.77
N THR A 233 -1.82 -3.63 12.83
CA THR A 233 -0.84 -3.81 13.93
C THR A 233 0.27 -2.75 13.93
N ASP A 234 0.57 -2.18 12.77
CA ASP A 234 1.62 -1.19 12.58
C ASP A 234 1.10 0.24 12.77
N VAL A 235 -0.21 0.39 12.94
CA VAL A 235 -0.88 1.67 13.18
C VAL A 235 -1.09 1.81 14.68
N ARG A 236 -0.70 2.96 15.23
CA ARG A 236 -0.91 3.29 16.65
C ARG A 236 -1.91 4.42 16.79
N PRO A 237 -3.23 4.15 16.85
CA PRO A 237 -4.21 5.21 16.90
C PRO A 237 -4.07 6.08 18.15
N GLY A 238 -3.87 7.38 17.91
CA GLY A 238 -3.84 8.42 18.92
C GLY A 238 -5.22 8.78 19.43
N TRP A 239 -5.27 9.70 20.39
CA TRP A 239 -6.52 10.16 20.99
C TRP A 239 -7.47 10.75 19.95
N LEU A 240 -6.96 11.56 19.02
CA LEU A 240 -7.76 12.23 17.99
C LEU A 240 -8.48 11.20 17.10
N ALA A 241 -7.73 10.21 16.59
CA ALA A 241 -8.28 9.16 15.74
C ALA A 241 -9.38 8.36 16.47
N LYS A 242 -9.10 7.92 17.70
CA LYS A 242 -10.04 7.14 18.54
C LYS A 242 -11.33 7.89 18.89
N ARG A 243 -11.31 9.22 18.90
CA ARG A 243 -12.51 10.03 19.22
C ARG A 243 -13.29 10.40 17.99
N LEU A 244 -12.60 10.86 16.94
CA LEU A 244 -13.25 11.38 15.75
C LEU A 244 -13.86 10.26 14.88
N CYS A 245 -13.32 9.04 14.91
CA CYS A 245 -13.80 7.94 14.08
C CYS A 245 -15.30 7.62 14.30
N HIS A 246 -15.80 7.77 15.53
CA HIS A 246 -17.21 7.52 15.87
C HIS A 246 -18.22 8.49 15.23
N TYR A 247 -17.76 9.59 14.62
CA TYR A 247 -18.62 10.58 13.98
C TYR A 247 -18.77 10.36 12.46
N PHE A 248 -18.03 9.40 11.89
CA PHE A 248 -18.19 8.99 10.50
C PHE A 248 -19.30 7.94 10.36
N LEU A 249 -19.84 7.81 9.14
CA LEU A 249 -20.82 6.77 8.86
C LEU A 249 -20.17 5.39 9.03
N PRO A 250 -20.86 4.37 9.60
CA PRO A 250 -20.24 3.07 9.93
C PRO A 250 -19.51 2.37 8.77
N MET A 251 -19.93 2.58 7.53
CA MET A 251 -19.32 1.99 6.33
C MET A 251 -18.17 2.82 5.72
N SER A 252 -17.75 3.90 6.38
CA SER A 252 -16.64 4.73 5.92
C SER A 252 -15.33 4.16 6.44
N SER A 253 -14.28 4.14 5.60
CA SER A 253 -12.91 3.77 5.99
C SER A 253 -12.38 4.59 7.17
N LEU A 254 -12.91 5.81 7.35
CA LEU A 254 -12.58 6.71 8.46
C LEU A 254 -13.40 6.47 9.75
N ALA A 255 -14.29 5.47 9.76
CA ALA A 255 -15.08 5.10 10.92
C ALA A 255 -14.32 4.21 11.91
N THR A 256 -13.12 3.76 11.55
CA THR A 256 -12.21 3.05 12.44
C THR A 256 -11.08 3.96 12.92
N ALA A 257 -10.55 3.66 14.11
CA ALA A 257 -9.45 4.44 14.67
C ALA A 257 -8.16 4.25 13.86
N CYS A 258 -7.92 3.08 13.27
CA CYS A 258 -6.75 2.84 12.44
C CYS A 258 -6.86 3.57 11.09
N GLY A 259 -7.99 3.46 10.38
CA GLY A 259 -8.20 4.18 9.12
C GLY A 259 -8.08 5.70 9.27
N LEU A 260 -8.66 6.25 10.34
CA LEU A 260 -8.52 7.69 10.62
C LEU A 260 -7.09 8.07 11.06
N GLN A 261 -6.37 7.20 11.77
CA GLN A 261 -4.96 7.45 12.12
C GLN A 261 -4.08 7.47 10.86
N VAL A 262 -4.31 6.59 9.89
CA VAL A 262 -3.59 6.61 8.60
C VAL A 262 -3.81 7.94 7.88
N LEU A 263 -5.06 8.46 7.86
CA LEU A 263 -5.31 9.80 7.31
C LEU A 263 -4.59 10.91 8.09
N ILE A 264 -4.53 10.80 9.42
CA ILE A 264 -3.80 11.76 10.27
C ILE A 264 -2.30 11.73 9.98
N ASP A 265 -1.73 10.55 9.76
CA ASP A 265 -0.31 10.39 9.46
C ASP A 265 0.04 11.02 8.09
N GLU A 266 -0.86 10.94 7.10
CA GLU A 266 -0.66 11.54 5.77
C GLU A 266 -0.94 13.05 5.73
N SER A 267 -2.05 13.49 6.31
CA SER A 267 -2.55 14.87 6.17
C SER A 267 -2.15 15.78 7.33
N GLY A 268 -1.68 15.20 8.43
CA GLY A 268 -1.37 15.88 9.69
C GLY A 268 -2.59 16.01 10.61
N ALA A 269 -2.38 15.75 11.91
CA ALA A 269 -3.42 15.79 12.93
C ALA A 269 -4.18 17.13 12.98
N TRP A 270 -3.46 18.24 12.84
CA TRP A 270 -4.06 19.58 12.84
C TRP A 270 -5.02 19.78 11.67
N ARG A 271 -4.60 19.42 10.46
CA ARG A 271 -5.42 19.55 9.26
C ARG A 271 -6.69 18.72 9.38
N VAL A 272 -6.57 17.46 9.84
CA VAL A 272 -7.72 16.57 10.05
C VAL A 272 -8.65 17.12 11.14
N GLY A 273 -8.11 17.59 12.26
CA GLY A 273 -8.90 18.16 13.36
C GLY A 273 -9.68 19.42 12.94
N VAL A 274 -9.03 20.35 12.24
CA VAL A 274 -9.68 21.55 11.70
C VAL A 274 -10.70 21.20 10.62
N ALA A 275 -10.35 20.30 9.70
CA ALA A 275 -11.26 19.81 8.67
C ALA A 275 -12.53 19.18 9.28
N PHE A 276 -12.37 18.43 10.37
CA PHE A 276 -13.49 17.84 11.11
C PHE A 276 -14.39 18.92 11.71
N LEU A 277 -13.82 19.89 12.44
CA LEU A 277 -14.58 20.97 13.06
C LEU A 277 -15.35 21.79 12.02
N VAL A 278 -14.67 22.24 10.97
CA VAL A 278 -15.28 23.03 9.89
C VAL A 278 -16.30 22.21 9.12
N GLY A 279 -16.00 20.93 8.84
CA GLY A 279 -16.91 20.00 8.19
C GLY A 279 -18.19 19.75 8.99
N ALA A 280 -18.07 19.60 10.31
CA ALA A 280 -19.20 19.44 11.21
C ALA A 280 -20.09 20.70 11.25
N ILE A 281 -19.49 21.90 11.33
CA ILE A 281 -20.21 23.17 11.27
C ILE A 281 -20.92 23.35 9.92
N ALA A 282 -20.22 23.10 8.81
CA ALA A 282 -20.76 23.21 7.46
C ALA A 282 -21.97 22.28 7.25
N LYS A 283 -21.88 21.03 7.71
CA LYS A 283 -22.98 20.07 7.61
C LYS A 283 -24.13 20.40 8.56
N GLY A 284 -23.84 20.76 9.81
CA GLY A 284 -24.84 20.99 10.85
C GLY A 284 -25.61 22.31 10.71
N ILE A 285 -24.90 23.41 10.46
CA ILE A 285 -25.48 24.76 10.38
C ILE A 285 -25.90 25.09 8.95
N PHE A 286 -25.00 24.85 7.98
CA PHE A 286 -25.17 25.29 6.60
C PHE A 286 -25.71 24.21 5.66
N ARG A 287 -25.89 22.97 6.16
CA ARG A 287 -26.31 21.79 5.36
C ARG A 287 -25.45 21.53 4.13
N ILE A 288 -24.16 21.85 4.18
CA ILE A 288 -23.19 21.60 3.10
C ILE A 288 -22.40 20.32 3.43
N PRO A 289 -22.73 19.16 2.85
CA PRO A 289 -22.01 17.92 3.10
C PRO A 289 -20.64 17.89 2.41
N GLY A 290 -19.75 17.03 2.91
CA GLY A 290 -18.49 16.70 2.24
C GLY A 290 -17.36 17.72 2.39
N VAL A 291 -17.54 18.80 3.16
CA VAL A 291 -16.50 19.82 3.41
C VAL A 291 -15.28 19.22 4.13
N PHE A 292 -15.50 18.27 5.05
CA PHE A 292 -14.42 17.51 5.68
C PHE A 292 -13.44 16.94 4.65
N TYR A 293 -13.95 16.17 3.67
CA TYR A 293 -13.11 15.52 2.66
C TYR A 293 -12.38 16.50 1.74
N ARG A 294 -12.92 17.71 1.54
CA ARG A 294 -12.22 18.75 0.76
C ARG A 294 -11.04 19.34 1.54
N LEU A 295 -11.21 19.51 2.86
CA LEU A 295 -10.19 20.12 3.72
C LEU A 295 -9.15 19.11 4.21
N ALA A 296 -9.55 17.88 4.50
CA ALA A 296 -8.69 16.81 5.02
C ALA A 296 -7.66 16.31 3.98
N GLY A 297 -7.84 16.64 2.70
CA GLY A 297 -6.95 16.25 1.60
C GLY A 297 -7.53 15.13 0.75
N GLU A 298 -6.94 14.93 -0.43
CA GLU A 298 -7.43 13.98 -1.43
C GLU A 298 -7.48 12.55 -0.90
N GLN A 299 -6.48 12.16 -0.11
CA GLN A 299 -6.38 10.85 0.54
C GLN A 299 -7.59 10.52 1.44
N ALA A 300 -8.30 11.51 1.99
CA ALA A 300 -9.48 11.27 2.82
C ALA A 300 -10.61 10.53 2.07
N ARG A 301 -10.61 10.59 0.72
CA ARG A 301 -11.57 9.88 -0.14
C ARG A 301 -11.02 8.59 -0.74
N LEU A 302 -9.71 8.35 -0.61
CA LEU A 302 -9.00 7.27 -1.30
C LEU A 302 -8.54 6.17 -0.35
N ILE A 303 -8.49 6.45 0.97
CA ILE A 303 -8.17 5.43 1.96
C ILE A 303 -9.26 4.37 1.96
N ASP A 304 -8.83 3.14 1.71
CA ASP A 304 -9.63 1.94 1.85
C ASP A 304 -9.19 1.20 3.12
N ASP A 305 -10.15 0.89 3.98
CA ASP A 305 -9.88 0.20 5.25
C ASP A 305 -9.84 -1.32 5.02
N VAL A 306 -9.58 -2.09 6.07
CA VAL A 306 -9.63 -3.55 6.01
C VAL A 306 -10.96 -4.01 5.39
N THR A 307 -10.92 -5.12 4.62
CA THR A 307 -12.05 -5.79 3.92
C THR A 307 -12.39 -5.33 2.48
N GLY A 308 -11.54 -4.54 1.82
CA GLY A 308 -11.78 -4.05 0.45
C GLY A 308 -10.93 -4.64 -0.70
N THR A 309 -9.92 -5.48 -0.42
CA THR A 309 -8.92 -5.88 -1.43
C THR A 309 -8.62 -7.39 -1.46
N LEU A 310 -7.74 -7.85 -2.35
CA LEU A 310 -7.40 -9.26 -2.53
C LEU A 310 -6.40 -9.74 -1.45
N PRO A 311 -6.55 -10.94 -0.86
CA PRO A 311 -5.59 -11.45 0.11
C PRO A 311 -4.13 -11.47 -0.35
N PRO A 312 -3.17 -11.07 0.51
CA PRO A 312 -3.33 -10.73 1.93
C PRO A 312 -3.72 -9.27 2.19
N TYR A 313 -3.85 -8.43 1.15
CA TYR A 313 -4.10 -6.99 1.30
C TYR A 313 -5.48 -6.69 1.92
N ASP A 314 -6.40 -7.66 1.93
CA ASP A 314 -7.70 -7.58 2.59
C ASP A 314 -7.58 -7.25 4.10
N GLN A 315 -6.42 -7.57 4.70
CA GLN A 315 -6.08 -7.29 6.09
C GLN A 315 -5.32 -5.98 6.29
N PHE A 316 -5.17 -5.17 5.25
CA PHE A 316 -4.40 -3.92 5.27
C PHE A 316 -5.29 -2.72 4.97
N ILE A 317 -4.87 -1.58 5.50
CA ILE A 317 -5.39 -0.27 5.09
C ILE A 317 -4.57 0.15 3.88
N VAL A 318 -5.23 0.37 2.74
CA VAL A 318 -4.57 0.81 1.49
C VAL A 318 -4.91 2.28 1.26
N LEU A 319 -3.90 3.08 0.98
CA LEU A 319 -4.08 4.50 0.67
C LEU A 319 -4.23 4.69 -0.83
N GLY A 320 -4.69 5.87 -1.27
CA GLY A 320 -4.65 6.20 -2.70
C GLY A 320 -3.24 6.42 -3.21
N PRO A 321 -2.96 6.24 -4.51
CA PRO A 321 -1.65 6.39 -5.10
C PRO A 321 -1.14 7.82 -4.92
N LYS A 322 0.18 7.92 -4.80
CA LYS A 322 0.90 9.18 -4.77
C LYS A 322 1.27 9.56 -6.20
N ASP A 323 1.10 10.84 -6.52
CA ASP A 323 1.40 11.41 -7.84
C ASP A 323 0.86 10.56 -9.02
N PRO A 324 -0.47 10.32 -9.08
CA PRO A 324 -1.05 9.51 -10.14
C PRO A 324 -0.80 10.09 -11.54
N GLN A 325 -0.63 11.42 -11.66
CA GLN A 325 -0.30 12.05 -12.94
C GLN A 325 1.13 11.72 -13.40
N GLY A 326 2.11 11.71 -12.50
CA GLY A 326 3.46 11.26 -12.81
C GLY A 326 3.49 9.83 -13.31
N VAL A 327 2.70 8.94 -12.69
CA VAL A 327 2.61 7.53 -13.08
C VAL A 327 2.06 7.34 -14.49
N VAL A 328 0.96 8.01 -14.86
CA VAL A 328 0.40 7.85 -16.22
C VAL A 328 1.33 8.43 -17.30
N GLU A 329 2.10 9.46 -16.96
CA GLU A 329 3.10 10.04 -17.88
C GLU A 329 4.33 9.13 -18.02
N GLU A 330 4.77 8.46 -16.95
CA GLU A 330 5.81 7.41 -16.99
C GLU A 330 5.37 6.26 -17.90
N ILE A 331 4.15 5.74 -17.72
CA ILE A 331 3.58 4.69 -18.58
C ILE A 331 3.60 5.14 -20.05
N ARG A 332 3.20 6.38 -20.34
CA ARG A 332 3.21 6.91 -21.71
C ARG A 332 4.61 6.98 -22.29
N GLN A 333 5.58 7.45 -21.52
CA GLN A 333 6.97 7.57 -21.96
C GLN A 333 7.60 6.22 -22.28
N GLU A 334 7.27 5.19 -21.50
CA GLU A 334 7.83 3.85 -21.68
C GLU A 334 7.17 3.06 -22.79
N THR A 335 5.86 3.27 -23.00
CA THR A 335 5.06 2.42 -23.90
C THR A 335 4.63 3.10 -25.18
N GLY A 336 4.56 4.43 -25.19
CA GLY A 336 3.90 5.21 -26.22
C GLY A 336 2.36 5.13 -26.21
N LEU A 337 1.76 4.40 -25.26
CA LEU A 337 0.31 4.31 -25.09
C LEU A 337 -0.20 5.48 -24.24
N GLU A 338 -1.42 5.91 -24.52
CA GLU A 338 -2.13 6.78 -23.58
C GLU A 338 -2.53 5.97 -22.34
N ALA A 339 -2.62 6.59 -21.17
CA ALA A 339 -2.80 5.88 -19.92
C ALA A 339 -3.75 6.59 -18.95
N ALA A 340 -4.43 5.82 -18.09
CA ALA A 340 -5.25 6.35 -17.02
C ALA A 340 -5.22 5.50 -15.75
N ILE A 341 -5.26 6.15 -14.59
CA ILE A 341 -5.51 5.51 -13.29
C ILE A 341 -6.96 5.75 -12.92
N VAL A 342 -7.67 4.67 -12.62
CA VAL A 342 -9.12 4.70 -12.40
C VAL A 342 -9.50 3.96 -11.13
N ASP A 343 -10.53 4.47 -10.46
CA ASP A 343 -11.26 3.80 -9.40
C ASP A 343 -12.67 3.48 -9.93
N VAL A 344 -12.91 2.20 -10.21
CA VAL A 344 -14.16 1.69 -10.78
C VAL A 344 -14.86 0.85 -9.73
N ASN A 345 -16.12 1.18 -9.43
CA ASN A 345 -16.94 0.39 -8.53
C ASN A 345 -18.16 -0.21 -9.25
N ASP A 346 -18.76 -1.24 -8.64
CA ASP A 346 -19.94 -1.95 -9.19
C ASP A 346 -21.20 -1.07 -9.28
N LEU A 347 -21.19 0.13 -8.68
CA LEU A 347 -22.26 1.10 -8.81
C LEU A 347 -22.18 1.90 -10.13
N LYS A 348 -21.44 1.39 -11.12
CA LYS A 348 -21.25 1.98 -12.45
C LYS A 348 -20.68 3.40 -12.37
N ARG A 349 -19.81 3.65 -11.38
CA ARG A 349 -19.09 4.93 -11.28
C ARG A 349 -17.62 4.66 -11.53
N VAL A 350 -17.11 5.35 -12.55
CA VAL A 350 -15.69 5.41 -12.86
C VAL A 350 -15.20 6.76 -12.37
N LYS A 351 -14.19 6.75 -11.52
CA LYS A 351 -13.51 7.94 -11.07
C LYS A 351 -12.12 7.91 -11.68
N VAL A 352 -11.83 8.88 -12.54
CA VAL A 352 -10.50 9.05 -13.12
C VAL A 352 -9.65 9.83 -12.12
N LEU A 353 -8.55 9.23 -11.68
CA LEU A 353 -7.59 9.88 -10.77
C LEU A 353 -6.53 10.65 -11.54
N ALA A 354 -6.10 10.11 -12.67
CA ALA A 354 -5.17 10.73 -13.59
C ALA A 354 -5.34 10.12 -14.98
N ALA A 355 -5.04 10.90 -16.01
CA ALA A 355 -4.98 10.42 -17.38
C ALA A 355 -3.95 11.23 -18.18
N THR A 356 -3.40 10.63 -19.22
CA THR A 356 -2.53 11.33 -20.17
C THR A 356 -3.32 12.35 -20.99
N THR A 357 -2.61 13.35 -21.52
CA THR A 357 -3.25 14.48 -22.22
C THR A 357 -3.86 14.00 -23.55
N GLY A 358 -5.19 14.03 -23.65
CA GLY A 358 -5.94 13.65 -24.86
C GLY A 358 -6.90 12.48 -24.64
N VAL A 359 -6.82 11.79 -23.49
CA VAL A 359 -7.79 10.75 -23.13
C VAL A 359 -9.12 11.40 -22.74
N SER A 360 -10.21 10.99 -23.40
CA SER A 360 -11.57 11.43 -23.05
C SER A 360 -12.06 10.70 -21.79
N GLU A 361 -12.46 11.46 -20.78
CA GLU A 361 -13.11 10.91 -19.59
C GLU A 361 -14.44 10.24 -19.95
N GLU A 362 -15.17 10.75 -20.94
CA GLU A 362 -16.42 10.15 -21.42
C GLU A 362 -16.18 8.74 -21.96
N LEU A 363 -15.15 8.57 -22.80
CA LEU A 363 -14.76 7.26 -23.32
C LEU A 363 -14.38 6.29 -22.19
N LEU A 364 -13.57 6.74 -21.22
CA LEU A 364 -13.21 5.92 -20.05
C LEU A 364 -14.44 5.49 -19.25
N ASN A 365 -15.36 6.42 -18.99
CA ASN A 365 -16.59 6.15 -18.27
C ASN A 365 -17.47 5.12 -18.99
N GLN A 366 -17.56 5.19 -20.32
CA GLN A 366 -18.35 4.25 -21.12
C GLN A 366 -17.69 2.88 -21.21
N ALA A 367 -16.39 2.83 -21.50
CA ALA A 367 -15.64 1.58 -21.67
C ALA A 367 -15.53 0.78 -20.36
N LEU A 368 -15.41 1.47 -19.22
CA LEU A 368 -15.25 0.84 -17.91
C LEU A 368 -16.55 0.73 -17.10
N LEU A 369 -17.69 1.14 -17.65
CA LEU A 369 -18.98 1.22 -16.94
C LEU A 369 -19.41 -0.09 -16.27
N LEU A 370 -19.12 -1.22 -16.92
CA LEU A 370 -19.47 -2.56 -16.44
C LEU A 370 -18.37 -3.22 -15.61
N ASN A 371 -17.36 -2.45 -15.21
CA ASN A 371 -16.19 -2.91 -14.48
C ASN A 371 -15.54 -4.16 -15.09
N PRO A 372 -14.93 -4.04 -16.29
CA PRO A 372 -14.36 -5.19 -17.00
C PRO A 372 -13.21 -5.85 -16.22
N ALA A 373 -12.55 -5.10 -15.32
CA ALA A 373 -11.49 -5.57 -14.42
C ALA A 373 -11.98 -6.49 -13.29
N GLY A 374 -13.27 -6.47 -12.95
CA GLY A 374 -13.77 -7.13 -11.74
C GLY A 374 -13.30 -6.43 -10.45
N ASN A 375 -13.66 -7.00 -9.29
CA ASN A 375 -13.38 -6.39 -7.98
C ASN A 375 -12.65 -7.31 -7.00
N ALA A 376 -12.34 -8.56 -7.37
CA ALA A 376 -11.78 -9.51 -6.43
C ALA A 376 -10.82 -10.50 -7.11
N ALA A 377 -11.23 -11.76 -7.24
CA ALA A 377 -10.36 -12.88 -7.58
C ALA A 377 -9.92 -12.93 -9.05
N GLU A 378 -10.43 -12.02 -9.88
CA GLU A 378 -10.10 -11.95 -11.30
C GLU A 378 -8.61 -11.64 -11.54
N GLN A 379 -7.99 -10.89 -10.62
CA GLN A 379 -6.57 -10.46 -10.71
C GLN A 379 -6.25 -9.79 -12.05
N THR A 380 -7.16 -8.94 -12.53
CA THR A 380 -7.02 -8.19 -13.78
C THR A 380 -6.91 -6.68 -13.51
N PRO A 381 -5.84 -6.21 -12.85
CA PRO A 381 -5.71 -4.81 -12.45
C PRO A 381 -5.55 -3.84 -13.64
N ILE A 382 -5.16 -4.35 -14.81
CA ILE A 382 -4.95 -3.59 -16.04
C ILE A 382 -6.07 -3.92 -17.03
N VAL A 383 -6.62 -2.91 -17.68
CA VAL A 383 -7.55 -3.06 -18.80
C VAL A 383 -7.05 -2.22 -19.97
N LEU A 384 -6.80 -2.86 -21.11
CA LEU A 384 -6.57 -2.16 -22.37
C LEU A 384 -7.92 -1.75 -22.97
N ILE A 385 -8.01 -0.51 -23.41
CA ILE A 385 -9.18 0.03 -24.10
C ILE A 385 -8.75 0.38 -25.52
N ARG A 386 -9.41 -0.21 -26.51
CA ARG A 386 -9.24 0.10 -27.92
C ARG A 386 -10.45 0.88 -28.39
N PRO A 387 -10.32 2.21 -28.61
CA PRO A 387 -11.43 3.00 -29.13
C PRO A 387 -11.90 2.45 -30.48
N ASN A 388 -13.21 2.44 -30.70
CA ASN A 388 -13.74 2.16 -32.03
C ASN A 388 -13.24 3.25 -32.99
N ALA A 389 -12.91 2.89 -34.23
CA ALA A 389 -12.53 3.88 -35.23
C ALA A 389 -13.67 4.91 -35.34
N THR A 390 -13.33 6.19 -35.16
CA THR A 390 -14.26 7.29 -35.44
C THR A 390 -14.47 7.29 -36.96
N GLU A 391 -15.68 6.98 -37.42
CA GLU A 391 -16.07 7.12 -38.83
C GLU A 391 -15.91 8.56 -39.34
#